data_AF-A0A9E5LCG9-F1
#
_entry.id   AF-A0A9E5LCG9-F1
#
_cell.length_a   1.000
_cell.length_b   1.000
_cell.length_c   1.000
_cell.angle_alpha   90.00
_cell.angle_beta   90.00
_cell.angle_gamma   90.00
#
_symmetry.space_group_name_H-M   'P 1'
#
loop_
_entity.id
_entity.type
_entity.pdbx_description
1 polymer ?
#
loop_
_entity_poly.entity_id
_entity_poly.type
_entity_poly.pdbx_seq_one_letter_code
_entity_poly.pdbx_strand_id
1 'polypeptide(L)' 'MASTKKACPNLSAEQSYFQELQRVSMVKVVPGGLVLTTSDETKLVFKYR' A
#
# COMPACT_ATOMS: atom_id res chain seq x y z
N MET A 1 -10.81 -2.08 -6.07
CA MET A 1 -10.66 -2.03 -4.60
C MET A 1 -11.99 -1.59 -4.00
N ALA A 2 -12.32 -2.04 -2.80
CA ALA A 2 -13.57 -1.70 -2.11
C ALA A 2 -13.25 -1.11 -0.73
N SER A 3 -13.96 -0.05 -0.33
CA SER A 3 -13.85 0.62 0.97
C SER A 3 -15.11 0.38 1.79
N THR A 4 -14.95 0.15 3.09
CA THR A 4 -16.08 0.05 4.03
C THR A 4 -16.51 1.40 4.58
N LYS A 5 -15.80 2.49 4.24
CA LYS A 5 -16.02 3.87 4.71
C LYS A 5 -16.17 3.99 6.24
N LYS A 6 -15.48 3.14 7.01
CA LYS A 6 -15.46 3.25 8.47
C LYS A 6 -14.78 4.56 8.88
N ALA A 7 -15.37 5.25 9.86
CA ALA A 7 -14.78 6.46 10.40
C ALA A 7 -13.55 6.13 11.25
N CYS A 8 -12.39 6.61 10.81
CA CYS A 8 -11.14 6.62 11.55
C CYS A 8 -10.61 8.06 11.62
N PRO A 9 -9.79 8.45 12.61
CA PRO A 9 -9.29 9.83 12.73
C PRO A 9 -8.58 10.33 11.48
N ASN A 10 -7.93 9.44 10.73
CA ASN A 10 -7.21 9.74 9.49
C ASN A 10 -7.84 9.03 8.29
N LEU A 11 -8.94 9.59 7.76
CA LEU A 11 -9.62 9.09 6.55
C LEU A 11 -8.74 9.17 5.28
N SER A 12 -7.79 10.11 5.24
CA SER A 12 -6.90 10.32 4.09
C SER A 12 -5.96 9.14 3.84
N ALA A 13 -5.58 8.40 4.89
CA ALA A 13 -4.64 7.29 4.77
C ALA A 13 -5.18 6.14 3.91
N GLU A 14 -6.49 5.84 4.02
CA GLU A 14 -7.13 4.79 3.21
C GLU A 14 -7.12 5.15 1.72
N GLN A 15 -7.47 6.40 1.40
CA GLN A 15 -7.52 6.87 0.02
C GLN A 15 -6.12 6.88 -0.61
N SER A 16 -5.13 7.43 0.09
CA SER A 16 -3.74 7.42 -0.37
C SER A 16 -3.23 5.99 -0.57
N TYR A 17 -3.52 5.08 0.37
CA TYR A 17 -3.15 3.68 0.22
C TYR A 17 -3.72 3.03 -1.04
N PHE A 18 -5.02 3.23 -1.32
CA PHE A 18 -5.63 2.66 -2.53
C PHE A 18 -5.09 3.28 -3.82
N GLN A 19 -4.80 4.58 -3.82
CA GLN A 19 -4.19 5.26 -4.98
C GLN A 19 -2.79 4.71 -5.26
N GLU A 20 -1.97 4.53 -4.23
CA GLU A 20 -0.62 3.99 -4.37
C GLU A 20 -0.64 2.53 -4.84
N LEU A 21 -1.56 1.70 -4.32
CA LEU A 21 -1.73 0.33 -4.79
C LEU A 21 -2.09 0.23 -6.27
N GLN A 22 -2.84 1.19 -6.83
CA GLN A 22 -3.14 1.22 -8.26
C GLN A 22 -1.91 1.54 -9.13
N ARG A 23 -0.88 2.14 -8.54
CA ARG A 23 0.36 2.54 -9.22
C ARG A 23 1.48 1.50 -9.06
N VAL A 24 1.24 0.40 -8.33
CA VAL A 24 2.23 -0.65 -8.13
C VAL A 24 2.61 -1.28 -9.46
N SER A 25 3.89 -1.20 -9.79
CA SER A 25 4.49 -1.76 -11.01
C SER A 25 5.26 -3.04 -10.72
N MET A 26 5.80 -3.19 -9.51
CA MET A 26 6.59 -4.35 -9.11
C MET A 26 6.31 -4.79 -7.67
N VAL A 27 6.34 -6.10 -7.45
CA VAL A 27 6.22 -6.73 -6.14
C VAL A 27 7.47 -7.56 -5.89
N LYS A 28 8.10 -7.35 -4.72
CA LYS A 28 9.25 -8.15 -4.28
C LYS A 28 8.97 -8.77 -2.92
N VAL A 29 9.00 -10.09 -2.86
CA VAL A 29 8.98 -10.85 -1.60
C VAL A 29 10.38 -10.87 -1.02
N VAL A 30 10.52 -10.54 0.26
CA VAL A 30 11.79 -10.56 0.99
C VAL A 30 11.64 -11.38 2.27
N PRO A 31 12.73 -11.93 2.84
CA PRO A 31 12.66 -12.53 4.16
C PRO A 31 12.06 -11.53 5.18
N GLY A 32 10.94 -11.90 5.80
CA GLY A 32 10.25 -11.06 6.79
C GLY A 32 9.26 -10.03 6.23
N GLY A 33 8.98 -10.00 4.92
CA GLY A 33 7.95 -9.10 4.40
C GLY A 33 7.78 -9.04 2.89
N LEU A 34 7.04 -8.03 2.45
CA LEU A 34 6.90 -7.68 1.04
C LEU A 34 7.26 -6.20 0.82
N VAL A 35 7.77 -5.91 -0.37
CA VAL A 35 8.03 -4.55 -0.84
C VAL A 35 7.27 -4.37 -2.15
N LEU A 36 6.36 -3.41 -2.19
CA LEU A 36 5.73 -2.94 -3.42
C LEU A 36 6.49 -1.72 -3.91
N THR A 37 6.80 -1.69 -5.20
CA THR A 37 7.37 -0.52 -5.87
C THR A 37 6.34 0.01 -6.85
N THR A 38 6.06 1.30 -6.78
CA THR A 38 5.16 2.01 -7.71
C THR A 38 5.92 2.46 -8.97
N SER A 39 5.18 2.88 -10.00
CA SER A 39 5.77 3.36 -11.26
C SER A 39 6.68 4.58 -11.12
N ASP A 40 6.49 5.39 -10.07
CA ASP A 40 7.34 6.53 -9.69
C ASP A 40 8.45 6.16 -8.70
N GLU A 41 8.73 4.86 -8.56
CA GLU A 41 9.76 4.28 -7.69
C GLU A 41 9.55 4.43 -6.18
N THR A 42 8.36 4.88 -5.74
CA THR A 42 7.96 4.89 -4.33
C THR A 42 7.83 3.46 -3.79
N LYS A 43 8.27 3.24 -2.55
CA LYS A 43 8.31 1.91 -1.92
C LYS A 43 7.34 1.80 -0.74
N LEU A 44 6.44 0.82 -0.81
CA LEU A 44 5.56 0.42 0.30
C LEU A 44 6.10 -0.86 0.93
N VAL A 45 6.45 -0.81 2.23
CA VAL A 45 7.04 -1.94 2.96
C VAL A 45 6.03 -2.54 3.91
N PHE A 46 5.75 -3.84 3.76
CA PHE A 46 4.90 -4.60 4.67
C PHE A 46 5.73 -5.67 5.36
N LYS A 47 5.67 -5.72 6.68
CA LYS A 47 6.36 -6.73 7.48
C LYS A 47 5.42 -7.88 7.80
N TYR A 48 5.94 -9.10 7.78
CA TYR A 48 5.23 -10.24 8.34
C TYR A 48 5.17 -10.11 9.87
N ARG A 49 4.05 -10.54 10.44
CA ARG A 49 3.86 -10.62 11.89
C ARG A 49 4.34 -11.95 12.42
#